data_AF-A0A0D7KJA8-F1
#
_entry.id   AF-A0A0D7KJA8-F1
#
_cell.length_a   1.000
_cell.length_b   1.000
_cell.length_c   1.000
_cell.angle_alpha   90.00
_cell.angle_beta   90.00
_cell.angle_gamma   90.00
#
_symmetry.space_group_name_H-M   'P 1'
#
loop_
_entity.id
_entity.type
_entity.pdbx_description
1 polymer ?
#
loop_
_entity_poly.entity_id
_entity_poly.type
_entity_poly.pdbx_seq_one_letter_code
_entity_poly.pdbx_strand_id
1 'polypeptide(L)'
;MQTSKMNKMNMEAKAFRRIQWGLLFFIDYAPWGVDLLPDIVGFALVFSGVTQLISVSDRFLVAKRVCIPLIVLAVYELLQPMLLGGVSADARAWIGVFRSIAETGLNITLVTFMCSGLREYALRRDWGYIANMARRRSIYFTVALACSLSMLGFAFASPMVFSAMAAPMFLLYIIVVFMLMGLFGQAAKMVQKSSS
;
A
#
# COMPACT_ATOMS: atom_id res chain seq x y z
N MET A 1 8.28 -28.64 21.12
CA MET A 1 7.07 -28.25 20.35
C MET A 1 6.64 -26.80 20.62
N GLN A 2 6.64 -26.31 21.87
CA GLN A 2 6.35 -24.91 22.21
C GLN A 2 7.32 -23.88 21.59
N THR A 3 8.63 -24.18 21.56
CA THR A 3 9.66 -23.28 21.00
C THR A 3 9.47 -22.99 19.51
N SER A 4 9.04 -24.00 18.74
CA SER A 4 8.76 -23.86 17.31
C SER A 4 7.53 -22.97 17.04
N LYS A 5 6.47 -23.14 17.85
CA LYS A 5 5.25 -22.30 17.77
C LYS A 5 5.55 -20.84 18.10
N MET A 6 6.34 -20.59 19.15
CA MET A 6 6.76 -19.25 19.56
C MET A 6 7.62 -18.55 18.49
N ASN A 7 8.58 -19.27 17.90
CA ASN A 7 9.38 -18.74 16.80
C ASN A 7 8.53 -18.36 15.59
N LYS A 8 7.53 -19.17 15.26
CA LYS A 8 6.58 -18.87 14.17
C LYS A 8 5.79 -17.58 14.44
N MET A 9 5.22 -17.43 15.62
CA MET A 9 4.46 -16.22 15.98
C MET A 9 5.34 -14.96 15.99
N ASN A 10 6.59 -15.07 16.44
CA ASN A 10 7.55 -13.96 16.37
C ASN A 10 7.87 -13.55 14.93
N MET A 11 7.97 -14.50 14.00
CA MET A 11 8.11 -14.20 12.57
C MET A 11 6.86 -13.52 12.00
N GLU A 12 5.66 -14.02 12.33
CA GLU A 12 4.38 -13.43 11.91
C GLU A 12 4.26 -11.97 12.40
N ALA A 13 4.59 -11.69 13.66
CA ALA A 13 4.58 -10.33 14.22
C ALA A 13 5.59 -9.40 13.53
N LYS A 14 6.82 -9.88 13.26
CA LYS A 14 7.83 -9.12 12.52
C LYS A 14 7.37 -8.83 11.09
N ALA A 15 6.72 -9.78 10.43
CA ALA A 15 6.19 -9.62 9.09
C ALA A 15 5.09 -8.54 9.03
N PHE A 16 4.15 -8.53 9.98
CA PHE A 16 3.14 -7.46 10.08
C PHE A 16 3.77 -6.09 10.35
N ARG A 17 4.82 -6.01 11.18
CA ARG A 17 5.58 -4.75 11.38
C ARG A 17 6.26 -4.29 10.10
N ARG A 18 6.81 -5.19 9.29
CA ARG A 18 7.41 -4.82 7.99
C ARG A 18 6.37 -4.25 7.04
N ILE A 19 5.17 -4.84 6.97
CA ILE A 19 4.06 -4.28 6.18
C ILE A 19 3.69 -2.88 6.71
N GLN A 20 3.54 -2.72 8.03
CA GLN A 20 3.27 -1.42 8.65
C GLN A 20 4.31 -0.37 8.25
N TRP A 21 5.60 -0.70 8.31
CA TRP A 21 6.66 0.23 7.93
C TRP A 21 6.70 0.49 6.43
N GLY A 22 6.42 -0.52 5.60
CA GLY A 22 6.34 -0.34 4.15
C GLY A 22 5.22 0.62 3.73
N LEU A 23 4.08 0.60 4.43
CA LEU A 23 2.98 1.54 4.19
C LEU A 23 3.33 3.00 4.49
N LEU A 24 4.36 3.28 5.31
CA LEU A 24 4.80 4.66 5.54
C LEU A 24 5.34 5.30 4.25
N PHE A 25 6.02 4.50 3.43
CA PHE A 25 6.64 4.95 2.20
C PHE A 25 5.65 5.20 1.08
N PHE A 26 4.38 4.80 1.24
CA PHE A 26 3.33 5.10 0.27
C PHE A 26 2.91 6.58 0.33
N ILE A 27 3.41 7.34 1.31
CA ILE A 27 3.15 8.77 1.42
C ILE A 27 4.18 9.49 0.54
N ASP A 28 3.76 9.88 -0.65
CA ASP A 28 4.57 10.67 -1.57
C ASP A 28 4.93 12.02 -0.95
N TYR A 29 6.18 12.16 -0.52
CA TYR A 29 6.70 13.42 -0.02
C TYR A 29 8.03 13.72 -0.68
N ALA A 30 7.99 14.59 -1.69
CA ALA A 30 9.15 15.00 -2.46
C ALA A 30 9.43 16.51 -2.33
N PRO A 31 9.97 16.98 -1.18
CA PRO A 31 10.34 18.37 -1.04
C PRO A 31 11.45 18.70 -2.04
N TRP A 32 11.26 19.77 -2.83
CA TRP A 32 12.24 20.24 -3.82
C TRP A 32 12.57 19.24 -4.95
N GLY A 33 11.68 18.28 -5.21
CA GLY A 33 11.86 17.28 -6.26
C GLY A 33 12.79 16.12 -5.88
N VAL A 34 13.26 16.06 -4.62
CA VAL A 34 13.92 14.87 -4.08
C VAL A 34 12.87 14.04 -3.36
N ASP A 35 12.59 12.85 -3.87
CA ASP A 35 11.67 11.92 -3.23
C ASP A 35 12.26 11.40 -1.89
N LEU A 36 11.65 11.82 -0.78
CA LEU A 36 12.10 11.46 0.56
C LEU A 36 11.69 10.03 0.94
N LEU A 37 10.60 9.54 0.35
CA LEU A 37 9.97 8.27 0.70
C LEU A 37 9.83 7.43 -0.58
N PRO A 38 10.93 6.89 -1.10
CA PRO A 38 10.89 6.13 -2.34
C PRO A 38 9.98 4.90 -2.20
N ASP A 39 8.94 4.87 -3.03
CA ASP A 39 7.95 3.79 -3.09
C ASP A 39 8.58 2.40 -3.23
N ILE A 40 9.72 2.32 -3.93
CA ILE A 40 10.49 1.08 -4.10
C ILE A 40 10.82 0.45 -2.73
N VAL A 41 11.20 1.26 -1.75
CA VAL A 41 11.51 0.80 -0.39
C VAL A 41 10.25 0.34 0.32
N GLY A 42 9.15 1.07 0.15
CA GLY A 42 7.83 0.70 0.66
C GLY A 42 7.39 -0.67 0.17
N PHE A 43 7.37 -0.85 -1.16
CA PHE A 43 7.00 -2.11 -1.78
C PHE A 43 7.97 -3.25 -1.44
N ALA A 44 9.27 -2.99 -1.29
CA ALA A 44 10.23 -4.01 -0.86
C ALA A 44 9.95 -4.51 0.57
N LEU A 45 9.63 -3.61 1.49
CA LEU A 45 9.23 -3.95 2.86
C LEU A 45 7.91 -4.73 2.90
N VAL A 46 6.91 -4.27 2.13
CA VAL A 46 5.63 -4.99 1.99
C VAL A 46 5.86 -6.37 1.40
N PHE A 47 6.60 -6.50 0.30
CA PHE A 47 6.94 -7.76 -0.36
C PHE A 47 7.60 -8.75 0.61
N SER A 48 8.57 -8.28 1.41
CA SER A 48 9.23 -9.09 2.44
C SER A 48 8.25 -9.57 3.51
N GLY A 49 7.35 -8.70 3.96
CA GLY A 49 6.33 -9.02 4.96
C GLY A 49 5.29 -10.01 4.45
N VAL A 50 4.67 -9.75 3.29
CA VAL A 50 3.66 -10.66 2.72
C VAL A 50 4.26 -12.02 2.38
N THR A 51 5.52 -12.09 1.96
CA THR A 51 6.21 -13.37 1.68
C THR A 51 6.28 -14.26 2.92
N GLN A 52 6.53 -13.70 4.10
CA GLN A 52 6.56 -14.47 5.35
C GLN A 52 5.17 -14.92 5.80
N LEU A 53 4.12 -14.23 5.36
CA LEU A 53 2.73 -14.52 5.71
C LEU A 53 2.02 -15.42 4.70
N ILE A 54 2.68 -15.90 3.63
CA ILE A 54 2.05 -16.82 2.65
C ILE A 54 1.53 -18.09 3.33
N SER A 55 2.28 -18.65 4.29
CA SER A 55 1.85 -19.85 5.02
C SER A 55 0.64 -19.62 5.94
N VAL A 56 0.23 -18.37 6.09
CA VAL A 56 -0.86 -17.94 6.96
C VAL A 56 -2.19 -17.84 6.19
N SER A 57 -2.16 -17.26 5.00
CA SER A 57 -3.32 -17.12 4.10
C SER A 57 -2.84 -16.98 2.66
N ASP A 58 -3.50 -17.68 1.73
CA ASP A 58 -3.22 -17.61 0.29
C ASP A 58 -3.44 -16.20 -0.29
N ARG A 59 -4.20 -15.34 0.40
CA ARG A 59 -4.36 -13.93 0.01
C ARG A 59 -3.02 -13.18 0.00
N PHE A 60 -2.08 -13.54 0.89
CA PHE A 60 -0.75 -12.95 0.90
C PHE A 60 0.11 -13.38 -0.29
N LEU A 61 -0.16 -14.56 -0.88
CA LEU A 61 0.49 -14.98 -2.12
C LEU A 61 0.06 -14.09 -3.29
N VAL A 62 -1.22 -13.73 -3.35
CA VAL A 62 -1.72 -12.79 -4.38
C VAL A 62 -1.14 -11.40 -4.14
N ALA A 63 -1.14 -10.90 -2.90
CA ALA A 63 -0.50 -9.63 -2.55
C ALA A 63 0.98 -9.59 -2.99
N LYS A 64 1.74 -10.67 -2.76
CA LYS A 64 3.12 -10.80 -3.24
C LYS A 64 3.24 -10.66 -4.76
N ARG A 65 2.37 -11.34 -5.50
CA ARG A 65 2.37 -11.28 -6.98
C ARG A 65 2.07 -9.87 -7.50
N VAL A 66 1.22 -9.12 -6.79
CA VAL A 66 0.87 -7.73 -7.12
C VAL A 66 1.98 -6.74 -6.74
N CYS A 67 2.76 -7.00 -5.69
CA CYS A 67 3.94 -6.18 -5.37
C CYS A 67 4.98 -6.18 -6.50
N ILE A 68 5.15 -7.28 -7.25
CA ILE A 68 6.17 -7.37 -8.30
C ILE A 68 5.97 -6.29 -9.39
N PRO A 69 4.80 -6.18 -10.06
CA PRO A 69 4.59 -5.11 -11.04
C PRO A 69 4.64 -3.71 -10.40
N LEU A 70 4.21 -3.53 -9.15
CA LEU A 70 4.34 -2.24 -8.44
C LEU A 70 5.81 -1.83 -8.24
N ILE A 71 6.68 -2.76 -7.87
CA ILE A 71 8.13 -2.50 -7.77
C ILE A 71 8.70 -2.11 -9.15
N VAL A 72 8.29 -2.80 -10.22
CA VAL A 72 8.72 -2.47 -11.58
C VAL A 72 8.26 -1.07 -11.99
N LEU A 73 7.01 -0.69 -11.69
CA LEU A 73 6.49 0.64 -11.96
C LEU A 73 7.23 1.72 -11.16
N ALA A 74 7.51 1.48 -9.88
CA ALA A 74 8.26 2.42 -9.05
C ALA A 74 9.71 2.60 -9.52
N VAL A 75 10.36 1.53 -9.99
CA VAL A 75 11.70 1.63 -10.63
C VAL A 75 11.63 2.41 -11.94
N TYR A 76 10.60 2.17 -12.75
CA TYR A 76 10.40 2.91 -14.00
C TYR A 76 10.20 4.40 -13.75
N GLU A 77 9.44 4.78 -12.71
CA GLU A 77 9.25 6.18 -12.30
C GLU A 77 10.58 6.86 -11.96
N LEU A 78 11.43 6.19 -11.17
CA LEU A 78 12.75 6.71 -10.83
C LEU A 78 13.63 6.95 -12.08
N LEU A 79 13.52 6.08 -13.09
CA LEU A 79 14.27 6.17 -14.34
C LEU A 79 13.59 7.06 -15.39
N GLN A 80 12.34 7.45 -15.19
CA GLN A 80 11.52 8.18 -16.16
C GLN A 80 12.20 9.46 -16.67
N PRO A 81 12.83 10.31 -15.83
CA PRO A 81 13.50 11.52 -16.29
C PRO A 81 14.65 11.23 -17.27
N MET A 82 15.34 10.09 -17.11
CA MET A 82 16.43 9.66 -17.99
C MET A 82 15.90 9.01 -19.28
N LEU A 83 14.82 8.24 -19.19
CA LEU A 83 14.28 7.46 -20.31
C LEU A 83 13.45 8.29 -21.29
N LEU A 84 12.77 9.35 -20.83
CA LEU A 84 11.83 10.14 -21.64
C LEU A 84 12.43 11.45 -22.17
N GLY A 85 13.76 11.59 -22.19
CA GLY A 85 14.46 12.82 -22.60
C GLY A 85 14.23 13.25 -24.06
N GLY A 86 13.65 12.40 -24.91
CA GLY A 86 13.33 12.71 -26.32
C GLY A 86 11.86 12.51 -26.72
N VAL A 87 10.96 12.26 -25.75
CA VAL A 87 9.54 11.99 -26.04
C VAL A 87 8.74 13.29 -25.99
N SER A 88 7.80 13.46 -26.93
CA SER A 88 6.93 14.65 -27.00
C SER A 88 6.12 14.83 -25.71
N ALA A 89 5.79 16.08 -25.37
CA ALA A 89 5.04 16.39 -24.15
C ALA A 89 3.69 15.64 -24.08
N ASP A 90 2.97 15.55 -25.20
CA ASP A 90 1.68 14.87 -25.28
C ASP A 90 1.81 13.36 -25.03
N ALA A 91 2.81 12.71 -25.64
CA ALA A 91 3.04 11.29 -25.42
C ALA A 91 3.45 10.99 -23.97
N ARG A 92 4.27 11.85 -23.35
CA ARG A 92 4.62 11.73 -21.93
C ARG A 92 3.40 11.87 -21.02
N ALA A 93 2.49 12.78 -21.33
CA ALA A 93 1.24 12.98 -20.58
C ALA A 93 0.37 11.72 -20.62
N TRP A 94 0.14 11.15 -21.82
CA TRP A 94 -0.64 9.91 -21.96
C TRP A 94 -0.01 8.71 -21.25
N ILE A 95 1.32 8.55 -21.34
CA ILE A 95 2.06 7.52 -20.59
C ILE A 95 1.81 7.70 -19.08
N GLY A 96 1.86 8.93 -18.58
CA GLY A 96 1.55 9.25 -17.19
C GLY A 96 0.14 8.85 -16.77
N VAL A 97 -0.87 9.12 -17.61
CA VAL A 97 -2.27 8.75 -17.34
C VAL A 97 -2.44 7.23 -17.28
N PHE A 98 -1.92 6.48 -18.26
CA PHE A 98 -2.02 5.02 -18.25
C PHE A 98 -1.31 4.40 -17.05
N ARG A 99 -0.12 4.92 -16.70
CA ARG A 99 0.62 4.50 -15.50
C ARG A 99 -0.21 4.74 -14.24
N SER A 100 -0.74 5.94 -14.06
CA SER A 100 -1.54 6.31 -12.87
C SER A 100 -2.74 5.39 -12.68
N ILE A 101 -3.46 5.04 -13.75
CA ILE A 101 -4.59 4.10 -13.70
C ILE A 101 -4.12 2.70 -13.30
N ALA A 102 -3.06 2.19 -13.93
CA ALA A 102 -2.53 0.86 -13.65
C ALA A 102 -2.02 0.75 -12.20
N GLU A 103 -1.27 1.74 -11.75
CA GLU A 103 -0.73 1.84 -10.40
C GLU A 103 -1.83 1.94 -9.34
N THR A 104 -2.87 2.75 -9.59
CA THR A 104 -4.03 2.84 -8.71
C THR A 104 -4.72 1.47 -8.57
N GLY A 105 -4.97 0.78 -9.69
CA GLY A 105 -5.58 -0.55 -9.68
C GLY A 105 -4.75 -1.59 -8.93
N LEU A 106 -3.43 -1.59 -9.15
CA LEU A 106 -2.51 -2.48 -8.45
C LEU A 106 -2.42 -2.17 -6.95
N ASN A 107 -2.37 -0.91 -6.54
CA ASN A 107 -2.37 -0.50 -5.13
C ASN A 107 -3.66 -0.90 -4.41
N ILE A 108 -4.83 -0.67 -5.03
CA ILE A 108 -6.12 -1.13 -4.50
C ILE A 108 -6.10 -2.65 -4.33
N THR A 109 -5.63 -3.37 -5.34
CA THR A 109 -5.54 -4.84 -5.31
C THR A 109 -4.63 -5.30 -4.19
N LEU A 110 -3.43 -4.73 -4.07
CA LEU A 110 -2.45 -5.04 -3.05
C LEU A 110 -3.04 -4.88 -1.65
N VAL A 111 -3.58 -3.70 -1.32
CA VAL A 111 -4.15 -3.42 0.00
C VAL A 111 -5.37 -4.30 0.28
N THR A 112 -6.22 -4.53 -0.71
CA THR A 112 -7.39 -5.41 -0.55
C THR A 112 -6.97 -6.83 -0.18
N PHE A 113 -5.98 -7.40 -0.87
CA PHE A 113 -5.49 -8.75 -0.57
C PHE A 113 -4.72 -8.81 0.76
N MET A 114 -3.91 -7.79 1.10
CA MET A 114 -3.25 -7.73 2.42
C MET A 114 -4.28 -7.68 3.57
N CYS A 115 -5.30 -6.83 3.47
CA CYS A 115 -6.36 -6.72 4.46
C CYS A 115 -7.22 -7.99 4.51
N SER A 116 -7.46 -8.64 3.37
CA SER A 116 -8.20 -9.91 3.31
C SER A 116 -7.41 -11.05 3.97
N GLY A 117 -6.10 -11.13 3.73
CA GLY A 117 -5.22 -12.08 4.41
C GLY A 117 -5.16 -11.86 5.92
N LEU A 118 -5.07 -10.59 6.36
CA LEU A 118 -5.14 -10.26 7.78
C LEU A 118 -6.50 -10.58 8.39
N ARG A 119 -7.59 -10.36 7.66
CA ARG A 119 -8.94 -10.72 8.10
C ARG A 119 -9.08 -12.23 8.30
N GLU A 120 -8.69 -13.03 7.32
CA GLU A 120 -8.71 -14.50 7.42
C GLU A 120 -7.86 -14.97 8.61
N TYR A 121 -6.68 -14.38 8.79
CA TYR A 121 -5.80 -14.65 9.93
C TYR A 121 -6.44 -14.35 11.28
N ALA A 122 -7.09 -13.19 11.39
CA ALA A 122 -7.76 -12.74 12.62
C ALA A 122 -8.99 -13.59 12.95
N LEU A 123 -9.78 -13.98 11.95
CA LEU A 123 -10.96 -14.85 12.13
C LEU A 123 -10.57 -16.24 12.65
N ARG A 124 -9.46 -16.81 12.18
CA ARG A 124 -8.93 -18.09 12.69
C ARG A 124 -8.45 -18.05 14.15
N ARG A 125 -8.36 -16.86 14.75
CA ARG A 125 -7.91 -16.62 16.13
C ARG A 125 -8.98 -15.93 16.98
N ASP A 126 -10.23 -15.90 16.50
CA ASP A 126 -11.37 -15.23 17.16
C ASP A 126 -11.18 -13.72 17.42
N TRP A 127 -10.30 -13.07 16.66
CA TRP A 127 -10.08 -11.61 16.75
C TRP A 127 -11.06 -10.84 15.86
N GLY A 128 -12.37 -11.00 16.13
CA GLY A 128 -13.46 -10.41 15.33
C GLY A 128 -13.33 -8.89 15.15
N TYR A 129 -12.80 -8.19 16.15
CA TYR A 129 -12.52 -6.75 16.07
C TYR A 129 -11.51 -6.40 14.97
N ILE A 130 -10.36 -7.08 14.93
CA ILE A 130 -9.31 -6.85 13.91
C ILE A 130 -9.82 -7.27 12.53
N ALA A 131 -10.56 -8.37 12.43
CA ALA A 131 -11.14 -8.85 11.19
C ALA A 131 -12.10 -7.82 10.56
N ASN A 132 -12.98 -7.22 11.37
CA ASN A 132 -13.90 -6.18 10.91
C ASN A 132 -13.17 -4.88 10.56
N MET A 133 -12.16 -4.51 11.36
CA MET A 133 -11.34 -3.34 11.10
C MET A 133 -10.57 -3.46 9.79
N ALA A 134 -10.02 -4.63 9.48
CA ALA A 134 -9.34 -4.90 8.21
C ALA A 134 -10.25 -4.70 6.99
N ARG A 135 -11.49 -5.20 7.06
CA ARG A 135 -12.48 -4.99 5.99
C ARG A 135 -12.83 -3.51 5.82
N ARG A 136 -13.07 -2.78 6.91
CA ARG A 136 -13.46 -1.36 6.81
C ARG A 136 -12.32 -0.51 6.24
N ARG A 137 -11.10 -0.72 6.74
CA ARG A 137 -9.92 0.04 6.29
C ARG A 137 -9.52 -0.26 4.86
N SER A 138 -9.72 -1.49 4.37
CA SER A 138 -9.53 -1.76 2.94
C SER A 138 -10.53 -0.99 2.09
N ILE A 139 -11.81 -0.93 2.50
CA ILE A 139 -12.84 -0.16 1.79
C ILE A 139 -12.51 1.34 1.80
N TYR A 140 -12.09 1.89 2.93
CA TYR A 140 -11.68 3.31 3.01
C TYR A 140 -10.54 3.63 2.04
N PHE A 141 -9.55 2.73 1.92
CA PHE A 141 -8.44 2.89 0.98
C PHE A 141 -8.90 2.80 -0.47
N THR A 142 -9.72 1.81 -0.81
CA THR A 142 -10.30 1.70 -2.16
C THR A 142 -11.11 2.93 -2.54
N VAL A 143 -11.94 3.44 -1.62
CA VAL A 143 -12.75 4.64 -1.87
C VAL A 143 -11.85 5.87 -2.01
N ALA A 144 -10.85 6.05 -1.15
CA ALA A 144 -9.92 7.17 -1.25
C ALA A 144 -9.17 7.20 -2.58
N LEU A 145 -8.66 6.04 -3.04
CA LEU A 145 -8.00 5.92 -4.35
C LEU A 145 -8.97 6.04 -5.53
N ALA A 146 -10.20 5.54 -5.41
CA ALA A 146 -11.21 5.75 -6.44
C ALA A 146 -11.59 7.24 -6.54
N CYS A 147 -11.71 7.94 -5.41
CA CYS A 147 -11.93 9.37 -5.39
C CYS A 147 -10.71 10.12 -5.95
N SER A 148 -9.47 9.67 -5.72
CA SER A 148 -8.29 10.35 -6.28
C SER A 148 -8.24 10.29 -7.80
N LEU A 149 -8.84 9.28 -8.45
CA LEU A 149 -9.00 9.27 -9.91
C LEU A 149 -9.84 10.42 -10.44
N SER A 150 -10.72 11.02 -9.62
CA SER A 150 -11.48 12.23 -10.02
C SER A 150 -10.58 13.44 -10.25
N MET A 151 -9.35 13.44 -9.70
CA MET A 151 -8.35 14.48 -9.94
C MET A 151 -7.97 14.58 -11.42
N LEU A 152 -8.05 13.47 -12.18
CA LEU A 152 -7.86 13.51 -13.64
C LEU A 152 -8.95 14.36 -14.31
N GLY A 153 -10.21 14.22 -13.88
CA GLY A 153 -11.32 15.05 -14.35
C GLY A 153 -11.15 16.52 -13.97
N PHE A 154 -10.69 16.81 -12.75
CA PHE A 154 -10.42 18.18 -12.32
C PHE A 154 -9.29 18.84 -13.12
N ALA A 155 -8.26 18.08 -13.48
CA ALA A 155 -7.18 18.57 -14.34
C ALA A 155 -7.69 19.03 -15.71
N PHE A 156 -8.69 18.35 -16.29
CA PHE A 156 -9.34 18.79 -17.53
C PHE A 156 -10.32 19.95 -17.34
N ALA A 157 -10.98 20.04 -16.18
CA ALA A 157 -11.99 21.07 -15.91
C ALA A 157 -11.35 22.45 -15.70
N SER A 158 -10.42 22.57 -14.74
CA SER A 158 -9.60 23.77 -14.60
C SER A 158 -8.38 23.54 -13.69
N PRO A 159 -7.24 24.20 -13.96
CA PRO A 159 -6.07 24.16 -13.06
C PRO A 159 -6.38 24.65 -11.64
N MET A 160 -7.30 25.60 -11.50
CA MET A 160 -7.67 26.18 -10.20
C MET A 160 -8.41 25.16 -9.32
N VAL A 161 -9.35 24.39 -9.90
CA VAL A 161 -10.08 23.34 -9.17
C VAL A 161 -9.14 22.20 -8.79
N PHE A 162 -8.25 21.78 -9.71
CA PHE A 162 -7.23 20.79 -9.41
C PHE A 162 -6.36 21.22 -8.22
N SER A 163 -5.83 22.44 -8.24
CA SER A 163 -5.00 22.97 -7.15
C SER A 163 -5.76 23.06 -5.82
N ALA A 164 -7.03 23.45 -5.83
CA ALA A 164 -7.85 23.56 -4.63
C ALA A 164 -8.17 22.18 -4.02
N MET A 165 -8.36 21.15 -4.85
CA MET A 165 -8.70 19.79 -4.41
C MET A 165 -7.47 18.93 -4.07
N ALA A 166 -6.28 19.30 -4.52
CA ALA A 166 -5.05 18.54 -4.28
C ALA A 166 -4.76 18.36 -2.78
N ALA A 167 -4.82 19.43 -1.99
CA ALA A 167 -4.52 19.36 -0.55
C ALA A 167 -5.53 18.52 0.26
N PRO A 168 -6.87 18.68 0.10
CA PRO A 168 -7.85 17.79 0.73
C PRO A 168 -7.66 16.32 0.37
N MET A 169 -7.39 16.02 -0.89
CA MET A 169 -7.21 14.63 -1.36
C MET A 169 -5.92 14.00 -0.82
N PHE A 170 -4.84 14.77 -0.78
CA PHE A 170 -3.59 14.33 -0.16
C PHE A 170 -3.76 14.05 1.34
N LEU A 171 -4.48 14.93 2.06
CA LEU A 171 -4.77 14.73 3.48
C LEU A 171 -5.65 13.50 3.72
N LEU A 172 -6.68 13.28 2.90
CA LEU A 172 -7.51 12.08 2.95
C LEU A 172 -6.66 10.81 2.77
N TYR A 173 -5.77 10.81 1.77
CA TYR A 173 -4.89 9.69 1.50
C TYR A 173 -3.96 9.38 2.69
N ILE A 174 -3.30 10.40 3.24
CA ILE A 174 -2.48 10.29 4.45
C ILE A 174 -3.25 9.64 5.60
N ILE A 175 -4.47 10.13 5.89
CA ILE A 175 -5.30 9.60 6.98
C ILE A 175 -5.54 8.11 6.79
N VAL A 176 -5.91 7.69 5.58
CA VAL A 176 -6.21 6.29 5.31
C VAL A 176 -4.96 5.41 5.37
N VAL A 177 -3.81 5.89 4.89
CA VAL A 177 -2.52 5.20 5.05
C VAL A 177 -2.18 5.01 6.53
N PHE A 178 -2.31 6.03 7.37
CA PHE A 178 -2.11 5.90 8.81
C PHE A 178 -3.08 4.92 9.47
N MET A 179 -4.35 4.88 9.03
CA MET A 179 -5.30 3.88 9.49
C MET A 179 -4.83 2.47 9.12
N LEU A 180 -4.32 2.23 7.91
CA LEU A 180 -3.77 0.93 7.51
C LEU A 180 -2.52 0.57 8.31
N MET A 181 -1.59 1.52 8.50
CA MET A 181 -0.42 1.32 9.36
C MET A 181 -0.82 0.91 10.78
N GLY A 182 -1.79 1.62 11.36
CA GLY A 182 -2.33 1.30 12.68
C GLY A 182 -2.96 -0.09 12.74
N LEU A 183 -3.53 -0.60 11.64
CA LEU A 183 -4.15 -1.93 11.58
C LEU A 183 -3.07 -3.01 11.68
N PHE A 184 -2.04 -2.92 10.84
CA PHE A 184 -0.94 -3.90 10.84
C PHE A 184 -0.09 -3.82 12.11
N GLY A 185 0.04 -2.63 12.69
CA GLY A 185 0.67 -2.45 14.01
C GLY A 185 -0.12 -3.09 15.15
N GLN A 186 -1.45 -2.96 15.15
CA GLN A 186 -2.31 -3.65 16.13
C GLN A 186 -2.25 -5.17 15.95
N ALA A 187 -2.28 -5.65 14.70
CA ALA A 187 -2.13 -7.08 14.40
C ALA A 187 -0.80 -7.63 14.94
N ALA A 188 0.31 -6.94 14.71
CA ALA A 188 1.62 -7.34 15.23
C ALA A 188 1.65 -7.41 16.76
N LYS A 189 1.05 -6.44 17.46
CA LYS A 189 0.96 -6.42 18.93
C LYS A 189 0.13 -7.59 19.47
N MET A 190 -0.99 -7.91 18.83
CA MET A 190 -1.85 -9.03 19.23
C MET A 190 -1.13 -10.37 19.09
N VAL A 191 -0.38 -10.58 17.99
CA VAL A 191 0.42 -11.78 17.80
C VAL A 191 1.50 -11.93 18.87
N GLN A 192 2.19 -10.84 19.22
CA GLN A 192 3.19 -10.86 20.29
C GLN A 192 2.58 -11.20 21.64
N LYS A 193 1.44 -10.59 21.99
CA LYS A 193 0.73 -10.88 23.25
C LYS A 193 0.31 -12.35 23.36
N SER A 194 -0.05 -12.99 22.25
CA SER A 194 -0.39 -14.42 22.23
C SER A 194 0.82 -15.36 22.21
N SER A 195 2.04 -14.82 22.10
CA SER A 195 3.30 -15.57 22.10
C SER A 195 4.05 -15.54 23.42
N SER A 196 3.71 -14.62 24.31
CA SER A 196 4.17 -14.52 25.70
C SER A 196 3.27 -15.35 26.62
#